data_AF-A0A161K9F0-F1
#
_entry.id   AF-A0A161K9F0-F1
#
_cell.length_a   1.000
_cell.length_b   1.000
_cell.length_c   1.000
_cell.angle_alpha   90.00
_cell.angle_beta   90.00
_cell.angle_gamma   90.00
#
_symmetry.space_group_name_H-M   'P 1'
#
loop_
_entity.id
_entity.type
_entity.pdbx_description
1 polymer ?
#
loop_
_entity_poly.entity_id
_entity_poly.type
_entity_poly.pdbx_seq_one_letter_code
_entity_poly.pdbx_strand_id
1 'polypeptide(L)'
;MNETFLFFGFYGLTPIHAGSGAELSVVDLPIQRERHTGFPTIWGQSLKGVLRSEFRRKELLGELNSECGDWKTSAEKYILGMSDKESGSMDEAQRKNLERYKEDVEKNSRDPPLTEIIFGPATTAASEHAGAVSVGDARVLLFPVRSLKGVFAYVTCPMVLRRLVEDLKFATREDDSELQALEKIVRDIESSFEMSVNSQSDDKIPAFILGSELRLPENVAVLEDIELHNVNTEIKIDFETLFDQLKGLFPGLLTEEDLRKRLAIVPDEIFRNFVLLTTEIVARIRINAKTGTVEKGGLWYEEFLPADTVMYSLVAVNNPKVKKNELPDCLNGDNPAGKIAKILQTTFNSAFLQIGGDETVGKGFVKVSVAFPEVSIDEHENP
;
A
#
# COMPACT_ATOMS: atom_id res chain seq x y z
N MET A 1 22.63 -6.33 -6.49
CA MET A 1 21.56 -5.54 -7.11
C MET A 1 21.76 -4.09 -6.70
N ASN A 2 21.69 -3.14 -7.63
CA ASN A 2 21.78 -1.69 -7.36
C ASN A 2 20.42 -1.08 -6.93
N GLU A 3 19.48 -1.95 -6.56
CA GLU A 3 18.08 -1.64 -6.31
C GLU A 3 17.75 -2.16 -4.91
N THR A 4 17.01 -1.36 -4.15
CA THR A 4 16.50 -1.68 -2.81
C THR A 4 14.99 -1.68 -2.90
N PHE A 5 14.31 -2.59 -2.22
CA PHE A 5 12.85 -2.64 -2.21
C PHE A 5 12.30 -2.27 -0.85
N LEU A 6 11.06 -1.78 -0.81
CA LEU A 6 10.29 -1.54 0.40
C LEU A 6 8.88 -2.10 0.21
N PHE A 7 8.36 -2.77 1.23
CA PHE A 7 6.96 -3.14 1.32
C PHE A 7 6.21 -2.06 2.08
N PHE A 8 5.26 -1.43 1.40
CA PHE A 8 4.30 -0.52 2.01
C PHE A 8 3.01 -1.28 2.26
N GLY A 9 2.65 -1.48 3.52
CA GLY A 9 1.33 -1.97 3.92
C GLY A 9 0.39 -0.81 4.24
N PHE A 10 -0.88 -0.97 3.91
CA PHE A 10 -1.94 -0.01 4.17
C PHE A 10 -3.11 -0.70 4.87
N TYR A 11 -3.56 -0.11 5.97
CA TYR A 11 -4.77 -0.52 6.69
C TYR A 11 -5.83 0.59 6.59
N GLY A 12 -6.99 0.28 6.01
CA GLY A 12 -8.09 1.23 5.90
C GLY A 12 -8.71 1.56 7.25
N LEU A 13 -8.67 2.82 7.69
CA LEU A 13 -9.34 3.29 8.90
C LEU A 13 -10.75 3.84 8.62
N THR A 14 -10.95 4.25 7.38
CA THR A 14 -12.22 4.74 6.83
C THR A 14 -12.42 4.12 5.45
N PRO A 15 -13.64 4.09 4.90
CA PRO A 15 -13.86 3.62 3.55
C PRO A 15 -13.06 4.44 2.53
N ILE A 16 -12.52 3.78 1.50
CA ILE A 16 -11.55 4.35 0.55
C ILE A 16 -12.20 4.42 -0.84
N HIS A 17 -12.22 5.61 -1.45
CA HIS A 17 -12.63 5.79 -2.84
C HIS A 17 -11.43 6.13 -3.72
N ALA A 18 -10.66 5.11 -4.11
CA ALA A 18 -9.68 5.25 -5.19
C ALA A 18 -10.43 5.15 -6.53
N GLY A 19 -10.96 6.24 -7.04
CA GLY A 19 -11.84 6.23 -8.22
C GLY A 19 -11.14 5.87 -9.53
N SER A 20 -11.82 5.13 -10.41
CA SER A 20 -11.35 4.81 -11.78
C SER A 20 -11.91 5.75 -12.86
N GLY A 21 -12.77 6.70 -12.48
CA GLY A 21 -13.51 7.58 -13.37
C GLY A 21 -15.00 7.23 -13.38
N ALA A 22 -15.81 8.10 -13.98
CA ALA A 22 -17.25 7.84 -14.09
C ALA A 22 -17.54 6.78 -15.16
N GLU A 23 -18.40 5.82 -14.84
CA GLU A 23 -18.79 4.74 -15.75
C GLU A 23 -20.29 4.78 -16.06
N LEU A 24 -20.66 4.34 -17.27
CA LEU A 24 -22.05 4.04 -17.62
C LEU A 24 -22.41 2.66 -17.07
N SER A 25 -22.53 2.57 -15.75
CA SER A 25 -22.80 1.35 -14.99
C SER A 25 -23.91 1.58 -13.95
N VAL A 26 -24.27 0.54 -13.20
CA VAL A 26 -25.20 0.64 -12.06
C VAL A 26 -24.59 1.48 -10.93
N VAL A 27 -23.26 1.52 -10.86
CA VAL A 27 -22.49 2.40 -9.97
C VAL A 27 -21.87 3.50 -10.84
N ASP A 28 -22.22 4.76 -10.59
CA ASP A 28 -21.73 5.89 -11.38
C ASP A 28 -20.22 6.12 -11.17
N LEU A 29 -19.76 5.95 -9.92
CA LEU A 29 -18.37 6.17 -9.50
C LEU A 29 -17.81 4.89 -8.84
N PRO A 30 -17.29 3.93 -9.64
CA PRO A 30 -16.64 2.74 -9.12
C PRO A 30 -15.22 2.99 -8.60
N ILE A 31 -14.74 2.07 -7.77
CA ILE A 31 -13.32 2.05 -7.34
C ILE A 31 -12.42 1.40 -8.40
N GLN A 32 -11.11 1.63 -8.27
CA GLN A 32 -10.07 1.00 -9.07
C GLN A 32 -10.03 -0.51 -8.84
N ARG A 33 -10.07 -1.26 -9.94
CA ARG A 33 -10.00 -2.72 -9.95
C ARG A 33 -9.04 -3.21 -11.02
N GLU A 34 -8.35 -4.30 -10.71
CA GLU A 34 -7.58 -5.04 -11.70
C GLU A 34 -8.51 -5.70 -12.71
N ARG A 35 -8.32 -5.41 -14.00
CA ARG A 35 -9.24 -5.87 -15.05
C ARG A 35 -9.36 -7.39 -15.17
N HIS A 36 -8.28 -8.13 -14.89
CA HIS A 36 -8.21 -9.57 -15.15
C HIS A 36 -8.76 -10.42 -13.97
N THR A 37 -8.69 -9.90 -12.74
CA THR A 37 -9.19 -10.57 -11.52
C THR A 37 -10.51 -9.98 -11.04
N GLY A 38 -10.70 -8.68 -11.22
CA GLY A 38 -11.75 -7.89 -10.56
C GLY A 38 -11.37 -7.43 -9.15
N PHE A 39 -10.16 -7.72 -8.67
CA PHE A 39 -9.74 -7.36 -7.31
C PHE A 39 -9.57 -5.84 -7.16
N PRO A 40 -10.01 -5.25 -6.03
CA PRO A 40 -9.71 -3.87 -5.70
C PRO A 40 -8.21 -3.62 -5.67
N THR A 41 -7.81 -2.47 -6.20
CA THR A 41 -6.41 -2.05 -6.26
C THR A 41 -6.33 -0.53 -6.11
N ILE A 42 -5.16 -0.03 -5.74
CA ILE A 42 -4.86 1.41 -5.83
C ILE A 42 -3.69 1.54 -6.78
N TRP A 43 -3.89 2.19 -7.91
CA TRP A 43 -2.83 2.31 -8.90
C TRP A 43 -1.59 3.01 -8.36
N GLY A 44 -0.42 2.57 -8.81
CA GLY A 44 0.88 3.08 -8.39
C GLY A 44 1.01 4.59 -8.62
N GLN A 45 0.38 5.15 -9.67
CA GLN A 45 0.35 6.61 -9.86
C GLN A 45 -0.51 7.35 -8.82
N SER A 46 -1.62 6.76 -8.38
CA SER A 46 -2.47 7.33 -7.32
C SER A 46 -1.68 7.36 -6.01
N LEU A 47 -1.06 6.22 -5.68
CA LEU A 47 -0.24 6.08 -4.47
C LEU A 47 1.00 6.97 -4.52
N LYS A 48 1.70 7.03 -5.65
CA LYS A 48 2.86 7.92 -5.86
C LYS A 48 2.49 9.38 -5.66
N GLY A 49 1.31 9.80 -6.12
CA GLY A 49 0.80 11.16 -5.91
C GLY A 49 0.64 11.49 -4.42
N VAL A 50 0.01 10.58 -3.66
CA VAL A 50 -0.17 10.72 -2.20
C VAL A 50 1.18 10.78 -1.48
N LEU A 51 2.07 9.83 -1.76
CA LEU A 51 3.40 9.77 -1.15
C LEU A 51 4.22 11.02 -1.47
N ARG A 52 4.23 11.46 -2.75
CA ARG A 52 4.93 12.68 -3.17
C ARG A 52 4.39 13.92 -2.45
N SER A 53 3.06 14.05 -2.35
CA SER A 53 2.42 15.20 -1.70
C SER A 53 2.77 15.29 -0.22
N GLU A 54 2.67 14.18 0.52
CA GLU A 54 2.99 14.18 1.94
C GLU A 54 4.50 14.34 2.19
N PHE A 55 5.34 13.69 1.38
CA PHE A 55 6.79 13.86 1.48
C PHE A 55 7.20 15.32 1.25
N ARG A 56 6.66 15.95 0.20
CA ARG A 56 6.87 17.37 -0.12
C ARG A 56 6.48 18.27 1.05
N ARG A 57 5.31 18.04 1.65
CA ARG A 57 4.82 18.80 2.79
C ARG A 57 5.81 18.73 3.96
N LYS A 58 6.28 17.52 4.29
CA LYS A 58 7.27 17.30 5.35
C LYS A 58 8.62 17.93 5.04
N GLU A 59 9.09 17.87 3.79
CA GLU A 59 10.34 18.50 3.38
C GLU A 59 10.29 20.02 3.54
N LEU A 60 9.20 20.66 3.10
CA LEU A 60 9.03 22.12 3.22
C LEU A 60 8.94 22.59 4.67
N LEU A 61 8.40 21.77 5.56
CA LEU A 61 8.27 22.07 6.99
C LEU A 61 9.51 21.69 7.81
N GLY A 62 10.52 21.06 7.19
CA GLY A 62 11.69 20.53 7.90
C GLY A 62 11.37 19.38 8.85
N GLU A 63 10.26 18.65 8.61
CA GLU A 63 9.80 17.50 9.40
C GLU A 63 10.43 16.17 8.94
N LEU A 64 11.25 16.18 7.90
CA LEU A 64 11.96 14.97 7.48
C LEU A 64 13.04 14.66 8.53
N ASN A 65 12.92 13.49 9.17
CA ASN A 65 13.91 12.90 10.05
C ASN A 65 15.15 12.44 9.25
N SER A 66 15.81 13.39 8.61
CA SER A 66 16.93 13.15 7.72
C SER A 66 18.08 14.07 8.08
N GLU A 67 19.30 13.55 7.95
CA GLU A 67 20.53 14.34 8.02
C GLU A 67 20.63 15.42 6.92
N CYS A 68 19.61 15.53 6.05
CA CYS A 68 19.59 16.41 4.88
C CYS A 68 19.47 17.91 5.21
N GLY A 69 19.10 18.25 6.45
CA GLY A 69 18.91 19.64 6.87
C GLY A 69 17.78 20.36 6.14
N ASP A 70 17.81 21.70 6.13
CA ASP A 70 16.81 22.53 5.47
C ASP A 70 16.85 22.39 3.94
N TRP A 71 15.68 22.38 3.30
CA TRP A 71 15.56 22.21 1.86
C TRP A 71 16.23 23.35 1.09
N LYS A 72 16.28 24.56 1.65
CA LYS A 72 16.96 25.71 1.00
C LYS A 72 18.48 25.50 0.93
N THR A 73 19.06 24.81 1.91
CA THR A 73 20.48 24.41 1.90
C THR A 73 20.71 23.30 0.89
N SER A 74 19.83 22.29 0.86
CA SER A 74 19.89 21.22 -0.15
C SER A 74 19.75 21.76 -1.58
N ALA A 75 18.98 22.84 -1.78
CA ALA A 75 18.79 23.47 -3.08
C ALA A 75 20.09 24.06 -3.66
N GLU A 76 20.99 24.56 -2.80
CA GLU A 76 22.27 25.10 -3.25
C GLU A 76 23.10 24.02 -3.93
N LYS A 77 23.21 22.84 -3.32
CA LYS A 77 23.91 21.69 -3.89
C LYS A 77 23.21 21.13 -5.11
N TYR A 78 21.89 21.02 -5.06
CA TYR A 78 21.09 20.48 -6.16
C TYR A 78 21.20 21.32 -7.44
N ILE A 79 21.19 22.66 -7.32
CA ILE A 79 21.22 23.55 -8.48
C ILE A 79 22.64 23.88 -8.95
N LEU A 80 23.60 24.01 -8.03
CA LEU A 80 24.96 24.48 -8.35
C LEU A 80 25.96 23.34 -8.53
N GLY A 81 25.69 22.17 -7.95
CA GLY A 81 26.67 21.11 -7.75
C GLY A 81 27.76 21.50 -6.74
N MET A 82 28.44 20.52 -6.14
CA MET A 82 29.65 20.78 -5.35
C MET A 82 30.71 21.42 -6.27
N SER A 83 31.17 22.63 -5.92
CA SER A 83 32.36 23.22 -6.53
C SER A 83 33.59 22.78 -5.76
N ASP A 84 34.50 22.04 -6.39
CA ASP A 84 35.83 21.69 -5.83
C ASP A 84 36.75 22.90 -5.57
N LYS A 85 36.23 24.14 -5.68
CA LYS A 85 37.02 25.35 -5.47
C LYS A 85 36.73 25.94 -4.09
N GLU A 86 37.67 25.73 -3.18
CA GLU A 86 37.81 26.42 -1.87
C GLU A 86 37.99 27.95 -1.97
N SER A 87 37.77 28.58 -3.13
CA SER A 87 37.78 30.04 -3.26
C SER A 87 37.03 30.51 -4.51
N GLY A 88 36.10 31.47 -4.32
CA GLY A 88 35.68 32.40 -5.37
C GLY A 88 34.18 32.35 -5.71
N SER A 89 33.42 33.23 -5.04
CA SER A 89 32.12 33.82 -5.42
C SER A 89 31.24 33.05 -6.42
N MET A 90 30.04 32.67 -5.95
CA MET A 90 28.90 32.33 -6.81
C MET A 90 28.73 33.39 -7.91
N ASP A 91 28.77 32.99 -9.18
CA ASP A 91 28.55 33.91 -10.29
C ASP A 91 27.11 34.46 -10.24
N GLU A 92 26.90 35.67 -10.76
CA GLU A 92 25.58 36.34 -10.72
C GLU A 92 24.50 35.49 -11.39
N ALA A 93 24.86 34.78 -12.47
CA ALA A 93 23.98 33.84 -13.15
C ALA A 93 23.59 32.64 -12.26
N GLN A 94 24.55 32.07 -11.53
CA GLN A 94 24.32 30.95 -10.60
C GLN A 94 23.41 31.36 -9.45
N ARG A 95 23.66 32.54 -8.86
CA ARG A 95 22.83 33.09 -7.79
C ARG A 95 21.40 33.34 -8.27
N LYS A 96 21.25 33.93 -9.45
CA LYS A 96 19.93 34.17 -10.04
C LYS A 96 19.17 32.87 -10.32
N ASN A 97 19.86 31.81 -10.73
CA ASN A 97 19.24 30.50 -10.97
C ASN A 97 18.76 29.86 -9.66
N LEU A 98 19.59 29.89 -8.61
CA LEU A 98 19.24 29.37 -7.29
C LEU A 98 18.05 30.12 -6.66
N GLU A 99 18.06 31.46 -6.70
CA GLU A 99 16.94 32.26 -6.20
C GLU A 99 15.66 31.99 -6.99
N ARG A 100 15.76 31.88 -8.32
CA ARG A 100 14.62 31.50 -9.16
C ARG A 100 14.06 30.13 -8.78
N TYR A 101 14.91 29.13 -8.55
CA TYR A 101 14.46 27.81 -8.12
C TYR A 101 13.74 27.88 -6.76
N LYS A 102 14.29 28.61 -5.78
CA LYS A 102 13.65 28.80 -4.48
C LYS A 102 12.27 29.47 -4.62
N GLU A 103 12.16 30.51 -5.45
CA GLU A 103 10.88 31.15 -5.76
C GLU A 103 9.90 30.19 -6.46
N ASP A 104 10.38 29.37 -7.39
CA ASP A 104 9.54 28.40 -8.11
C ASP A 104 9.01 27.31 -7.18
N VAL A 105 9.79 26.88 -6.18
CA VAL A 105 9.32 25.97 -5.11
C VAL A 105 8.25 26.65 -4.24
N GLU A 106 8.49 27.89 -3.81
CA GLU A 106 7.53 28.67 -3.00
C GLU A 106 6.22 28.97 -3.76
N LYS A 107 6.29 29.10 -5.09
CA LYS A 107 5.13 29.27 -5.99
C LYS A 107 4.48 27.95 -6.43
N ASN A 108 4.96 26.80 -5.94
CA ASN A 108 4.51 25.45 -6.32
C ASN A 108 4.70 25.12 -7.82
N SER A 109 5.60 25.79 -8.52
CA SER A 109 6.00 25.48 -9.90
C SER A 109 7.08 24.39 -9.98
N ARG A 110 7.82 24.20 -8.88
CA ARG A 110 8.82 23.15 -8.64
C ARG A 110 8.59 22.52 -7.27
N ASP A 111 9.23 21.38 -7.04
CA ASP A 111 9.26 20.72 -5.73
C ASP A 111 10.65 20.88 -5.11
N PRO A 112 10.76 20.79 -3.76
CA PRO A 112 12.04 20.83 -3.08
C PRO A 112 12.94 19.64 -3.48
N PRO A 113 14.27 19.74 -3.26
CA PRO A 113 15.24 18.86 -3.90
C PRO A 113 15.06 17.37 -3.65
N LEU A 114 14.81 16.93 -2.41
CA LEU A 114 14.66 15.50 -2.12
C LEU A 114 13.39 14.96 -2.75
N THR A 115 12.31 15.72 -2.75
CA THR A 115 11.06 15.37 -3.44
C THR A 115 11.31 15.15 -4.93
N GLU A 116 12.04 16.04 -5.60
CA GLU A 116 12.36 15.87 -7.02
C GLU A 116 13.31 14.70 -7.28
N ILE A 117 14.32 14.51 -6.44
CA ILE A 117 15.26 13.37 -6.55
C ILE A 117 14.51 12.04 -6.41
N ILE A 118 13.62 11.92 -5.43
CA ILE A 118 12.93 10.67 -5.10
C ILE A 118 11.80 10.42 -6.09
N PHE A 119 10.88 11.36 -6.27
CA PHE A 119 9.65 11.15 -7.04
C PHE A 119 9.73 11.61 -8.50
N GLY A 120 10.75 12.41 -8.84
CA GLY A 120 10.94 13.04 -10.13
C GLY A 120 10.57 14.54 -10.10
N PRO A 121 11.13 15.36 -11.00
CA PRO A 121 10.83 16.80 -11.07
C PRO A 121 9.36 17.12 -11.25
N ALA A 122 8.98 18.37 -10.98
CA ALA A 122 7.67 18.89 -11.41
C ALA A 122 7.53 18.84 -12.95
N THR A 123 6.29 18.91 -13.46
CA THR A 123 6.01 18.82 -14.90
C THR A 123 6.72 19.89 -15.75
N THR A 124 7.00 21.03 -15.15
CA THR A 124 7.78 22.14 -15.71
C THR A 124 9.23 21.77 -16.02
N ALA A 125 9.74 20.70 -15.40
CA ALA A 125 11.13 20.26 -15.42
C ALA A 125 11.27 18.74 -15.68
N ALA A 126 10.21 18.08 -16.18
CA ALA A 126 10.16 16.62 -16.28
C ALA A 126 11.26 15.97 -17.14
N SER A 127 11.89 16.75 -18.04
CA SER A 127 13.00 16.28 -18.88
C SER A 127 14.37 16.34 -18.21
N GLU A 128 14.51 16.92 -17.02
CA GLU A 128 15.80 17.06 -16.33
C GLU A 128 16.35 15.69 -15.88
N HIS A 129 15.52 14.90 -15.20
CA HIS A 129 15.84 13.52 -14.81
C HIS A 129 14.58 12.75 -14.39
N ALA A 130 14.68 11.42 -14.30
CA ALA A 130 13.63 10.60 -13.70
C ALA A 130 13.76 10.54 -12.17
N GLY A 131 12.66 10.17 -11.49
CA GLY A 131 12.68 9.90 -10.05
C GLY A 131 13.43 8.60 -9.71
N ALA A 132 13.90 8.51 -8.47
CA ALA A 132 14.57 7.33 -7.95
C ALA A 132 13.62 6.16 -7.61
N VAL A 133 12.32 6.42 -7.38
CA VAL A 133 11.36 5.37 -6.99
C VAL A 133 10.37 4.97 -8.07
N SER A 134 10.11 3.67 -8.12
CA SER A 134 8.97 3.06 -8.82
C SER A 134 7.98 2.54 -7.79
N VAL A 135 6.80 3.17 -7.73
CA VAL A 135 5.73 2.81 -6.80
C VAL A 135 4.79 1.84 -7.52
N GLY A 136 4.74 0.60 -7.05
CA GLY A 136 3.82 -0.41 -7.58
C GLY A 136 2.37 -0.17 -7.17
N ASP A 137 1.45 -0.85 -7.84
CA ASP A 137 0.05 -0.86 -7.46
C ASP A 137 -0.13 -1.47 -6.06
N ALA A 138 -1.02 -0.89 -5.25
CA ALA A 138 -1.39 -1.51 -3.98
C ALA A 138 -2.41 -2.63 -4.23
N ARG A 139 -2.04 -3.85 -3.91
CA ARG A 139 -2.85 -5.07 -4.07
C ARG A 139 -3.57 -5.37 -2.76
N VAL A 140 -4.82 -5.82 -2.85
CA VAL A 140 -5.55 -6.32 -1.67
C VAL A 140 -4.86 -7.56 -1.08
N LEU A 141 -4.78 -7.62 0.25
CA LEU A 141 -4.22 -8.76 1.00
C LEU A 141 -5.30 -9.43 1.87
N LEU A 142 -5.96 -8.63 2.71
CA LEU A 142 -7.09 -9.07 3.53
C LEU A 142 -8.28 -8.14 3.27
N PHE A 143 -9.43 -8.74 2.99
CA PHE A 143 -10.66 -8.02 2.74
C PHE A 143 -11.68 -8.32 3.85
N PRO A 144 -12.28 -7.31 4.50
CA PRO A 144 -13.23 -7.52 5.58
C PRO A 144 -14.59 -7.92 5.04
N VAL A 145 -15.14 -9.02 5.54
CA VAL A 145 -16.46 -9.54 5.15
C VAL A 145 -17.30 -9.75 6.41
N ARG A 146 -18.56 -9.32 6.40
CA ARG A 146 -19.44 -9.49 7.55
C ARG A 146 -19.54 -10.97 7.92
N SER A 147 -19.42 -11.27 9.21
CA SER A 147 -19.54 -12.62 9.75
C SER A 147 -20.71 -12.70 10.73
N LEU A 148 -21.46 -13.81 10.71
CA LEU A 148 -22.55 -14.03 11.67
C LEU A 148 -22.05 -14.04 13.13
N LYS A 149 -20.81 -14.45 13.36
CA LYS A 149 -20.14 -14.44 14.68
C LYS A 149 -18.75 -13.81 14.55
N GLY A 150 -18.35 -13.01 15.54
CA GLY A 150 -17.07 -12.29 15.50
C GLY A 150 -17.11 -10.99 14.70
N VAL A 151 -18.31 -10.48 14.37
CA VAL A 151 -18.61 -9.23 13.63
C VAL A 151 -18.21 -9.29 12.16
N PHE A 152 -16.94 -9.53 11.86
CA PHE A 152 -16.42 -9.66 10.51
C PHE A 152 -15.21 -10.61 10.47
N ALA A 153 -14.90 -11.12 9.29
CA ALA A 153 -13.72 -11.90 9.00
C ALA A 153 -12.76 -11.10 8.11
N TYR A 154 -11.46 -11.19 8.39
CA TYR A 154 -10.43 -10.90 7.41
C TYR A 154 -10.35 -12.07 6.44
N VAL A 155 -10.77 -11.85 5.20
CA VAL A 155 -10.82 -12.90 4.17
C VAL A 155 -9.65 -12.71 3.21
N THR A 156 -9.00 -13.82 2.84
CA THR A 156 -8.02 -13.88 1.75
C THR A 156 -8.20 -15.19 0.97
N CYS A 157 -7.39 -15.41 -0.07
CA CYS A 157 -7.44 -16.61 -0.88
C CYS A 157 -6.06 -17.04 -1.37
N PRO A 158 -5.90 -18.30 -1.85
CA PRO A 158 -4.64 -18.79 -2.36
C PRO A 158 -3.99 -17.88 -3.42
N MET A 159 -4.76 -17.37 -4.38
CA MET A 159 -4.23 -16.47 -5.42
C MET A 159 -3.62 -15.20 -4.83
N VAL A 160 -4.26 -14.60 -3.82
CA VAL A 160 -3.73 -13.39 -3.15
C VAL A 160 -2.42 -13.70 -2.41
N LEU A 161 -2.38 -14.79 -1.66
CA LEU A 161 -1.18 -15.21 -0.93
C LEU A 161 -0.04 -15.60 -1.87
N ARG A 162 -0.34 -16.26 -2.99
CA ARG A 162 0.64 -16.60 -4.03
C ARG A 162 1.28 -15.35 -4.63
N ARG A 163 0.48 -14.33 -4.92
CA ARG A 163 0.97 -13.04 -5.44
C ARG A 163 1.86 -12.31 -4.43
N LEU A 164 1.52 -12.37 -3.13
CA LEU A 164 2.40 -11.85 -2.07
C LEU A 164 3.75 -12.58 -2.07
N VAL A 165 3.74 -13.92 -2.15
CA VAL A 165 4.97 -14.73 -2.24
C VAL A 165 5.79 -14.36 -3.48
N GLU A 166 5.17 -14.17 -4.65
CA GLU A 166 5.86 -13.76 -5.87
C GLU A 166 6.49 -12.36 -5.75
N ASP A 167 5.79 -11.40 -5.14
CA ASP A 167 6.35 -10.06 -4.90
C ASP A 167 7.50 -10.10 -3.88
N LEU A 168 7.41 -10.95 -2.85
CA LEU A 168 8.51 -11.18 -1.91
C LEU A 168 9.72 -11.78 -2.60
N LYS A 169 9.52 -12.82 -3.43
CA LYS A 169 10.59 -13.41 -4.26
C LYS A 169 11.27 -12.41 -5.17
N PHE A 170 10.50 -11.48 -5.73
CA PHE A 170 11.05 -10.43 -6.57
C PHE A 170 11.90 -9.43 -5.76
N ALA A 171 11.55 -9.19 -4.50
CA ALA A 171 12.21 -8.23 -3.62
C ALA A 171 13.39 -8.82 -2.81
N THR A 172 13.40 -10.13 -2.56
CA THR A 172 14.41 -10.84 -1.77
C THR A 172 15.36 -11.68 -2.64
N ARG A 173 16.28 -12.42 -2.01
CA ARG A 173 17.15 -13.39 -2.71
C ARG A 173 16.49 -14.77 -2.68
N GLU A 174 16.70 -15.58 -3.73
CA GLU A 174 16.05 -16.89 -3.92
C GLU A 174 16.27 -17.90 -2.78
N ASP A 175 17.32 -17.75 -1.95
CA ASP A 175 17.70 -18.69 -0.90
C ASP A 175 17.07 -18.42 0.48
N ASP A 176 15.99 -17.65 0.56
CA ASP A 176 15.30 -17.36 1.82
C ASP A 176 14.43 -18.55 2.29
N SER A 177 14.82 -19.18 3.41
CA SER A 177 14.13 -20.33 3.99
C SER A 177 12.70 -20.02 4.43
N GLU A 178 12.42 -18.78 4.86
CA GLU A 178 11.10 -18.37 5.32
C GLU A 178 10.14 -18.23 4.13
N LEU A 179 10.65 -17.69 3.03
CA LEU A 179 9.91 -17.60 1.77
C LEU A 179 9.55 -18.96 1.19
N GLN A 180 10.48 -19.93 1.29
CA GLN A 180 10.21 -21.32 0.90
C GLN A 180 9.12 -21.96 1.79
N ALA A 181 9.12 -21.67 3.09
CA ALA A 181 8.08 -22.13 4.00
C ALA A 181 6.71 -21.53 3.65
N LEU A 182 6.64 -20.22 3.39
CA LEU A 182 5.40 -19.54 2.98
C LEU A 182 4.87 -20.08 1.64
N GLU A 183 5.76 -20.28 0.66
CA GLU A 183 5.38 -20.89 -0.62
C GLU A 183 4.81 -22.30 -0.42
N LYS A 184 5.43 -23.12 0.43
CA LYS A 184 4.93 -24.46 0.75
C LYS A 184 3.53 -24.38 1.37
N ILE A 185 3.31 -23.47 2.32
CA ILE A 185 2.00 -23.28 2.97
C ILE A 185 0.93 -22.95 1.94
N VAL A 186 1.20 -22.02 1.01
CA VAL A 186 0.24 -21.65 -0.04
C VAL A 186 -0.09 -22.85 -0.93
N ARG A 187 0.91 -23.64 -1.34
CA ARG A 187 0.69 -24.86 -2.14
C ARG A 187 -0.12 -25.93 -1.39
N ASP A 188 0.11 -26.08 -0.09
CA ASP A 188 -0.62 -27.05 0.74
C ASP A 188 -2.09 -26.63 0.94
N ILE A 189 -2.36 -25.33 1.07
CA ILE A 189 -3.73 -24.75 1.09
C ILE A 189 -4.44 -25.04 -0.23
N GLU A 190 -3.79 -24.77 -1.37
CA GLU A 190 -4.34 -25.02 -2.71
C GLU A 190 -4.71 -26.49 -2.91
N SER A 191 -3.75 -27.38 -2.63
CA SER A 191 -3.94 -28.82 -2.73
C SER A 191 -5.11 -29.32 -1.85
N SER A 192 -5.27 -28.74 -0.66
CA SER A 192 -6.37 -29.09 0.24
C SER A 192 -7.74 -28.63 -0.28
N PHE A 193 -7.82 -27.48 -0.96
CA PHE A 193 -9.04 -27.05 -1.64
C PHE A 193 -9.39 -27.98 -2.81
N GLU A 194 -8.41 -28.34 -3.64
CA GLU A 194 -8.60 -29.26 -4.76
C GLU A 194 -9.09 -30.64 -4.29
N MET A 195 -8.54 -31.18 -3.21
CA MET A 195 -8.98 -32.44 -2.61
C MET A 195 -10.41 -32.35 -2.03
N SER A 196 -10.78 -31.19 -1.47
CA SER A 196 -12.12 -30.98 -0.90
C SER A 196 -13.20 -30.95 -1.98
N VAL A 197 -12.92 -30.31 -3.12
CA VAL A 197 -13.85 -30.28 -4.28
C VAL A 197 -14.10 -31.70 -4.82
N ASN A 198 -13.08 -32.55 -4.83
CA ASN A 198 -13.19 -33.92 -5.35
C ASN A 198 -13.91 -34.91 -4.41
N SER A 199 -14.12 -34.55 -3.14
CA SER A 199 -14.61 -35.48 -2.11
C SER A 199 -16.00 -35.14 -1.55
N GLN A 200 -16.55 -33.96 -1.85
CA GLN A 200 -17.83 -33.51 -1.29
C GLN A 200 -19.01 -33.64 -2.26
N SER A 201 -20.19 -33.89 -1.68
CA SER A 201 -21.49 -33.65 -2.31
C SER A 201 -21.69 -32.15 -2.55
N ASP A 202 -22.30 -31.77 -3.68
CA ASP A 202 -22.43 -30.42 -4.28
C ASP A 202 -22.77 -29.21 -3.38
N ASP A 203 -23.13 -29.37 -2.11
CA ASP A 203 -23.75 -28.31 -1.29
C ASP A 203 -22.82 -27.60 -0.30
N LYS A 204 -21.55 -28.01 -0.12
CA LYS A 204 -20.67 -27.45 0.91
C LYS A 204 -19.50 -26.67 0.33
N ILE A 205 -19.38 -25.40 0.71
CA ILE A 205 -18.29 -24.53 0.27
C ILE A 205 -17.11 -24.65 1.26
N PRO A 206 -15.93 -25.16 0.84
CA PRO A 206 -14.79 -25.34 1.72
C PRO A 206 -14.12 -24.00 2.05
N ALA A 207 -13.64 -23.84 3.29
CA ALA A 207 -12.80 -22.72 3.72
C ALA A 207 -11.86 -23.14 4.86
N PHE A 208 -10.73 -22.45 5.03
CA PHE A 208 -9.95 -22.55 6.27
C PHE A 208 -10.43 -21.49 7.26
N ILE A 209 -11.16 -21.93 8.28
CA ILE A 209 -11.72 -21.05 9.31
C ILE A 209 -10.73 -20.98 10.48
N LEU A 210 -9.73 -20.12 10.33
CA LEU A 210 -8.61 -20.01 11.27
C LEU A 210 -9.01 -19.19 12.51
N GLY A 211 -9.83 -18.16 12.30
CA GLY A 211 -10.33 -17.27 13.33
C GLY A 211 -11.20 -17.99 14.37
N SER A 212 -10.76 -17.96 15.63
CA SER A 212 -11.48 -18.58 16.74
C SER A 212 -12.86 -17.96 17.01
N GLU A 213 -13.06 -16.67 16.71
CA GLU A 213 -14.35 -15.98 16.91
C GLU A 213 -15.33 -16.21 15.75
N LEU A 214 -14.87 -16.69 14.60
CA LEU A 214 -15.71 -16.98 13.43
C LEU A 214 -16.47 -18.29 13.54
N ARG A 215 -15.93 -19.26 14.31
CA ARG A 215 -16.44 -20.63 14.36
C ARG A 215 -17.78 -20.74 15.06
N LEU A 216 -18.76 -21.28 14.33
CA LEU A 216 -20.04 -21.77 14.80
C LEU A 216 -19.92 -23.28 15.14
N PRO A 217 -20.96 -23.91 15.75
CA PRO A 217 -21.00 -25.35 15.92
C PRO A 217 -20.73 -26.09 14.59
N GLU A 218 -20.20 -27.33 14.67
CA GLU A 218 -19.83 -28.14 13.49
C GLU A 218 -18.67 -27.57 12.64
N ASN A 219 -17.89 -26.62 13.18
CA ASN A 219 -16.77 -25.98 12.49
C ASN A 219 -17.18 -25.30 11.17
N VAL A 220 -18.30 -24.59 11.19
CA VAL A 220 -18.75 -23.74 10.08
C VAL A 220 -18.57 -22.26 10.42
N ALA A 221 -18.55 -21.41 9.39
CA ALA A 221 -18.62 -19.96 9.52
C ALA A 221 -19.61 -19.45 8.46
N VAL A 222 -20.39 -18.43 8.80
CA VAL A 222 -21.31 -17.80 7.85
C VAL A 222 -20.80 -16.40 7.55
N LEU A 223 -20.34 -16.19 6.32
CA LEU A 223 -19.83 -14.90 5.83
C LEU A 223 -20.81 -14.35 4.79
N GLU A 224 -21.28 -13.13 5.02
CA GLU A 224 -22.47 -12.57 4.35
C GLU A 224 -23.68 -13.52 4.40
N ASP A 225 -24.01 -14.14 3.28
CA ASP A 225 -25.11 -15.07 3.05
C ASP A 225 -24.61 -16.48 2.68
N ILE A 226 -23.30 -16.73 2.81
CA ILE A 226 -22.66 -17.99 2.44
C ILE A 226 -22.22 -18.75 3.70
N GLU A 227 -22.68 -20.00 3.82
CA GLU A 227 -22.16 -20.95 4.80
C GLU A 227 -20.88 -21.61 4.28
N LEU A 228 -19.81 -21.48 5.05
CA LEU A 228 -18.49 -22.03 4.77
C LEU A 228 -18.20 -23.16 5.76
N HIS A 229 -17.67 -24.27 5.25
CA HIS A 229 -17.30 -25.43 6.05
C HIS A 229 -15.80 -25.54 6.16
N ASN A 230 -15.30 -25.76 7.39
CA ASN A 230 -13.87 -25.92 7.57
C ASN A 230 -13.33 -27.10 6.75
N VAL A 231 -12.22 -26.90 6.04
CA VAL A 231 -11.56 -27.95 5.28
C VAL A 231 -11.16 -29.10 6.22
N ASN A 232 -11.51 -30.33 5.81
CA ASN A 232 -11.01 -31.54 6.44
C ASN A 232 -9.90 -32.11 5.55
N THR A 233 -8.65 -31.90 5.93
CA THR A 233 -7.47 -32.29 5.15
C THR A 233 -6.49 -33.10 6.02
N GLU A 234 -5.88 -34.12 5.43
CA GLU A 234 -4.77 -34.85 6.05
C GLU A 234 -3.44 -34.08 5.91
N ILE A 235 -3.40 -33.07 5.03
CA ILE A 235 -2.23 -32.23 4.82
C ILE A 235 -2.04 -31.35 6.06
N LYS A 236 -0.91 -31.55 6.76
CA LYS A 236 -0.54 -30.69 7.88
C LYS A 236 -0.04 -29.35 7.36
N ILE A 237 -0.87 -28.31 7.50
CA ILE A 237 -0.53 -26.93 7.16
C ILE A 237 -0.08 -26.20 8.42
N ASP A 238 1.04 -25.48 8.33
CA ASP A 238 1.59 -24.69 9.42
C ASP A 238 1.07 -23.24 9.38
N PHE A 239 -0.09 -23.03 9.97
CA PHE A 239 -0.70 -21.68 10.04
C PHE A 239 0.03 -20.74 11.00
N GLU A 240 0.85 -21.24 11.93
CA GLU A 240 1.63 -20.39 12.84
C GLU A 240 2.67 -19.60 12.04
N THR A 241 3.43 -20.29 11.18
CA THR A 241 4.35 -19.62 10.25
C THR A 241 3.61 -18.59 9.36
N LEU A 242 2.41 -18.89 8.86
CA LEU A 242 1.64 -17.91 8.08
C LEU A 242 1.30 -16.65 8.89
N PHE A 243 0.88 -16.80 10.15
CA PHE A 243 0.58 -15.66 11.02
C PHE A 243 1.82 -14.80 11.29
N ASP A 244 2.94 -15.45 11.61
CA ASP A 244 4.21 -14.76 11.89
C ASP A 244 4.70 -13.98 10.67
N GLN A 245 4.59 -14.56 9.47
CA GLN A 245 4.96 -13.92 8.21
C GLN A 245 4.08 -12.70 7.89
N LEU A 246 2.76 -12.84 8.01
CA LEU A 246 1.84 -11.72 7.78
C LEU A 246 2.04 -10.57 8.78
N LYS A 247 2.35 -10.90 10.03
CA LYS A 247 2.66 -9.94 11.09
C LYS A 247 4.00 -9.24 10.85
N GLY A 248 5.05 -10.01 10.54
CA GLY A 248 6.41 -9.51 10.32
C GLY A 248 6.53 -8.57 9.12
N LEU A 249 5.77 -8.82 8.06
CA LEU A 249 5.77 -7.96 6.86
C LEU A 249 5.17 -6.57 7.11
N PHE A 250 4.20 -6.47 8.02
CA PHE A 250 3.45 -5.23 8.25
C PHE A 250 3.29 -4.92 9.75
N PRO A 251 4.39 -4.68 10.48
CA PRO A 251 4.36 -4.45 11.90
C PRO A 251 3.44 -3.28 12.27
N GLY A 252 2.52 -3.53 13.20
CA GLY A 252 1.60 -2.52 13.71
C GLY A 252 0.41 -2.19 12.81
N LEU A 253 0.21 -2.83 11.65
CA LEU A 253 -1.06 -2.73 10.91
C LEU A 253 -2.14 -3.64 11.49
N LEU A 254 -1.80 -4.90 11.74
CA LEU A 254 -2.69 -5.89 12.33
C LEU A 254 -2.07 -6.42 13.62
N THR A 255 -2.90 -6.64 14.62
CA THR A 255 -2.45 -7.36 15.80
C THR A 255 -2.52 -8.86 15.56
N GLU A 256 -1.70 -9.62 16.29
CA GLU A 256 -1.78 -11.08 16.28
C GLU A 256 -3.18 -11.56 16.72
N GLU A 257 -3.79 -10.84 17.66
CA GLU A 257 -5.14 -11.08 18.12
C GLU A 257 -6.17 -10.91 16.98
N ASP A 258 -6.04 -9.89 16.14
CA ASP A 258 -6.92 -9.68 14.98
C ASP A 258 -6.89 -10.88 14.03
N LEU A 259 -5.68 -11.34 13.67
CA LEU A 259 -5.50 -12.46 12.76
C LEU A 259 -6.04 -13.77 13.37
N ARG A 260 -5.67 -14.09 14.62
CA ARG A 260 -6.09 -15.33 15.28
C ARG A 260 -7.59 -15.39 15.61
N LYS A 261 -8.26 -14.24 15.70
CA LYS A 261 -9.70 -14.19 15.96
C LYS A 261 -10.53 -14.21 14.68
N ARG A 262 -10.03 -13.59 13.60
CA ARG A 262 -10.88 -13.22 12.45
C ARG A 262 -10.34 -13.63 11.08
N LEU A 263 -9.20 -14.32 10.94
CA LEU A 263 -8.72 -14.74 9.61
C LEU A 263 -9.53 -15.93 9.07
N ALA A 264 -9.93 -15.84 7.80
CA ALA A 264 -10.47 -16.94 7.01
C ALA A 264 -9.80 -16.97 5.62
N ILE A 265 -9.47 -18.16 5.13
CA ILE A 265 -8.96 -18.36 3.77
C ILE A 265 -10.03 -19.11 2.99
N VAL A 266 -10.47 -18.54 1.87
CA VAL A 266 -11.54 -19.09 1.03
C VAL A 266 -11.01 -19.38 -0.38
N PRO A 267 -11.73 -20.18 -1.19
CA PRO A 267 -11.38 -20.38 -2.60
C PRO A 267 -11.36 -19.07 -3.39
N ASP A 268 -10.54 -19.00 -4.43
CA ASP A 268 -10.34 -17.78 -5.23
C ASP A 268 -11.65 -17.19 -5.80
N GLU A 269 -12.56 -18.05 -6.28
CA GLU A 269 -13.89 -17.65 -6.78
C GLU A 269 -14.76 -17.01 -5.68
N ILE A 270 -14.70 -17.56 -4.46
CA ILE A 270 -15.47 -17.04 -3.32
C ILE A 270 -14.90 -15.68 -2.89
N PHE A 271 -13.57 -15.56 -2.80
CA PHE A 271 -12.92 -14.28 -2.51
C PHE A 271 -13.24 -13.23 -3.58
N ARG A 272 -13.17 -13.62 -4.86
CA ARG A 272 -13.54 -12.75 -5.99
C ARG A 272 -14.97 -12.23 -5.85
N ASN A 273 -15.91 -13.09 -5.47
CA ASN A 273 -17.30 -12.68 -5.25
C ASN A 273 -17.43 -11.69 -4.09
N PHE A 274 -16.76 -11.92 -2.96
CA PHE A 274 -16.75 -10.96 -1.85
C PHE A 274 -16.23 -9.60 -2.30
N VAL A 275 -15.03 -9.53 -2.86
CA VAL A 275 -14.44 -8.23 -3.21
C VAL A 275 -15.22 -7.47 -4.29
N LEU A 276 -16.08 -8.13 -5.07
CA LEU A 276 -16.94 -7.50 -6.08
C LEU A 276 -18.30 -7.07 -5.54
N LEU A 277 -18.86 -7.81 -4.57
CA LEU A 277 -20.26 -7.69 -4.17
C LEU A 277 -20.45 -7.10 -2.77
N THR A 278 -19.40 -7.04 -1.96
CA THR A 278 -19.47 -6.58 -0.55
C THR A 278 -18.72 -5.28 -0.29
N THR A 279 -18.34 -4.55 -1.35
CA THR A 279 -17.94 -3.14 -1.25
C THR A 279 -19.12 -2.27 -0.86
N GLU A 280 -18.85 -1.10 -0.27
CA GLU A 280 -19.91 -0.18 0.14
C GLU A 280 -20.43 0.59 -1.08
N ILE A 281 -21.70 0.39 -1.45
CA ILE A 281 -22.37 1.17 -2.49
C ILE A 281 -23.28 2.21 -1.84
N VAL A 282 -22.91 3.48 -1.92
CA VAL A 282 -23.61 4.58 -1.24
C VAL A 282 -24.29 5.48 -2.26
N ALA A 283 -25.60 5.68 -2.09
CA ALA A 283 -26.35 6.69 -2.82
C ALA A 283 -26.06 8.09 -2.23
N ARG A 284 -25.57 9.02 -3.05
CA ARG A 284 -25.34 10.41 -2.67
C ARG A 284 -26.31 11.33 -3.39
N ILE A 285 -26.74 12.38 -2.69
CA ILE A 285 -27.66 13.39 -3.23
C ILE A 285 -27.15 14.80 -3.03
N ARG A 286 -27.49 15.68 -3.98
CA ARG A 286 -27.37 17.14 -3.84
C ARG A 286 -28.75 17.76 -3.62
N ILE A 287 -28.92 18.40 -2.47
CA ILE A 287 -30.18 19.05 -2.09
C ILE A 287 -30.17 20.52 -2.52
N ASN A 288 -31.27 20.97 -3.13
CA ASN A 288 -31.48 22.36 -3.42
C ASN A 288 -31.80 23.12 -2.13
N ALA A 289 -30.95 24.08 -1.76
CA ALA A 289 -31.08 24.82 -0.51
C ALA A 289 -32.36 25.68 -0.39
N LYS A 290 -33.03 26.01 -1.51
CA LYS A 290 -34.27 26.80 -1.49
C LYS A 290 -35.51 25.93 -1.29
N THR A 291 -35.56 24.76 -1.94
CA THR A 291 -36.75 23.90 -1.92
C THR A 291 -36.66 22.78 -0.90
N GLY A 292 -35.46 22.43 -0.42
CA GLY A 292 -35.24 21.28 0.45
C GLY A 292 -35.38 19.93 -0.25
N THR A 293 -35.41 19.91 -1.60
CA THR A 293 -35.57 18.70 -2.41
C THR A 293 -34.31 18.39 -3.23
N VAL A 294 -34.18 17.16 -3.72
CA VAL A 294 -33.07 16.76 -4.59
C VAL A 294 -33.04 17.60 -5.87
N GLU A 295 -31.86 18.08 -6.25
CA GLU A 295 -31.65 18.79 -7.52
C GLU A 295 -31.73 17.84 -8.72
N LYS A 296 -32.19 18.35 -9.86
CA LYS A 296 -32.18 17.58 -11.10
C LYS A 296 -30.73 17.18 -11.45
N GLY A 297 -30.48 15.88 -11.58
CA GLY A 297 -29.14 15.32 -11.83
C GLY A 297 -28.24 15.27 -10.59
N GLY A 298 -28.79 15.50 -9.40
CA GLY A 298 -28.07 15.46 -8.13
C GLY A 298 -28.24 14.15 -7.37
N LEU A 299 -28.39 13.00 -8.04
CA LEU A 299 -28.39 11.66 -7.44
C LEU A 299 -27.38 10.80 -8.20
N TRP A 300 -26.48 10.14 -7.48
CA TRP A 300 -25.51 9.19 -8.03
C TRP A 300 -25.14 8.12 -6.99
N TYR A 301 -24.56 7.02 -7.44
CA TYR A 301 -24.02 5.93 -6.62
C TYR A 301 -22.50 5.93 -6.68
N GLU A 302 -21.88 5.75 -5.52
CA GLU A 302 -20.44 5.75 -5.37
C GLU A 302 -20.01 4.53 -4.56
N GLU A 303 -18.99 3.84 -5.06
CA GLU A 303 -18.42 2.65 -4.44
C GLU A 303 -17.26 3.01 -3.52
N PHE A 304 -17.17 2.37 -2.37
CA PHE A 304 -16.03 2.47 -1.47
C PHE A 304 -15.49 1.09 -1.13
N LEU A 305 -14.16 0.99 -1.11
CA LEU A 305 -13.47 -0.12 -0.47
C LEU A 305 -13.70 0.02 1.05
N PRO A 306 -14.16 -1.01 1.77
CA PRO A 306 -14.49 -0.89 3.18
C PRO A 306 -13.29 -0.50 4.04
N ALA A 307 -13.56 0.15 5.18
CA ALA A 307 -12.60 0.23 6.28
C ALA A 307 -12.20 -1.20 6.72
N ASP A 308 -11.07 -1.32 7.41
CA ASP A 308 -10.44 -2.58 7.80
C ASP A 308 -9.89 -3.40 6.63
N THR A 309 -9.84 -2.86 5.40
CA THR A 309 -9.13 -3.51 4.29
C THR A 309 -7.62 -3.37 4.45
N VAL A 310 -6.89 -4.47 4.25
CA VAL A 310 -5.42 -4.48 4.24
C VAL A 310 -4.94 -4.63 2.80
N MET A 311 -4.07 -3.72 2.38
CA MET A 311 -3.45 -3.72 1.06
C MET A 311 -1.93 -3.60 1.20
N TYR A 312 -1.18 -3.94 0.16
CA TYR A 312 0.27 -3.73 0.12
C TYR A 312 0.74 -3.30 -1.26
N SER A 313 1.81 -2.50 -1.31
CA SER A 313 2.50 -2.09 -2.53
C SER A 313 4.00 -2.35 -2.39
N LEU A 314 4.60 -2.88 -3.45
CA LEU A 314 6.04 -2.99 -3.57
C LEU A 314 6.62 -1.72 -4.20
N VAL A 315 7.54 -1.06 -3.48
CA VAL A 315 8.23 0.14 -3.94
C VAL A 315 9.69 -0.19 -4.23
N ALA A 316 10.08 -0.09 -5.50
CA ALA A 316 11.47 -0.25 -5.92
C ALA A 316 12.20 1.09 -5.83
N VAL A 317 13.35 1.10 -5.17
CA VAL A 317 14.20 2.26 -4.93
C VAL A 317 15.51 2.06 -5.68
N ASN A 318 15.74 2.92 -6.67
CA ASN A 318 16.93 2.93 -7.50
C ASN A 318 17.90 4.02 -7.06
N ASN A 319 19.13 3.95 -7.57
CA ASN A 319 20.05 5.09 -7.46
C ASN A 319 19.44 6.34 -8.12
N PRO A 320 19.60 7.53 -7.48
CA PRO A 320 19.22 8.81 -8.07
C PRO A 320 19.74 8.97 -9.49
N LYS A 321 18.95 9.61 -10.34
CA LYS A 321 19.34 9.94 -11.72
C LYS A 321 20.03 11.30 -11.84
N VAL A 322 20.19 12.00 -10.73
CA VAL A 322 20.90 13.27 -10.56
C VAL A 322 22.41 12.99 -10.43
N LYS A 323 23.27 13.94 -10.85
CA LYS A 323 24.72 13.73 -10.78
C LYS A 323 25.19 13.69 -9.32
N LYS A 324 26.29 12.97 -9.04
CA LYS A 324 26.82 12.83 -7.67
C LYS A 324 27.13 14.18 -7.00
N ASN A 325 27.65 15.15 -7.74
CA ASN A 325 27.95 16.48 -7.20
C ASN A 325 26.69 17.32 -6.93
N GLU A 326 25.55 16.96 -7.50
CA GLU A 326 24.25 17.63 -7.33
C GLU A 326 23.40 16.95 -6.22
N LEU A 327 23.90 15.89 -5.58
CA LEU A 327 23.21 15.23 -4.48
C LEU A 327 23.35 16.02 -3.17
N PRO A 328 22.26 16.17 -2.40
CA PRO A 328 22.33 16.63 -1.02
C PRO A 328 23.23 15.73 -0.17
N ASP A 329 23.80 16.28 0.91
CA ASP A 329 24.82 15.58 1.72
C ASP A 329 24.35 14.26 2.29
N CYS A 330 23.10 14.20 2.72
CA CYS A 330 22.50 12.97 3.25
C CYS A 330 22.42 11.85 2.20
N LEU A 331 22.45 12.17 0.91
CA LEU A 331 22.44 11.19 -0.19
C LEU A 331 23.83 10.97 -0.81
N ASN A 332 24.85 11.72 -0.38
CA ASN A 332 26.24 11.55 -0.83
C ASN A 332 26.88 10.28 -0.28
N GLY A 333 27.93 9.80 -0.95
CA GLY A 333 28.69 8.61 -0.55
C GLY A 333 28.14 7.31 -1.15
N ASP A 334 28.40 6.20 -0.45
CA ASP A 334 28.04 4.87 -0.93
C ASP A 334 26.57 4.54 -0.65
N ASN A 335 25.98 3.75 -1.56
CA ASN A 335 24.59 3.29 -1.53
C ASN A 335 23.48 4.36 -1.36
N PRO A 336 23.35 5.35 -2.28
CA PRO A 336 22.27 6.33 -2.23
C PRO A 336 20.85 5.72 -2.25
N ALA A 337 20.65 4.61 -2.97
CA ALA A 337 19.36 3.90 -3.00
C ALA A 337 18.93 3.43 -1.60
N GLY A 338 19.84 2.81 -0.83
CA GLY A 338 19.58 2.39 0.55
C GLY A 338 19.27 3.57 1.47
N LYS A 339 19.93 4.71 1.28
CA LYS A 339 19.64 5.94 2.05
C LYS A 339 18.25 6.49 1.74
N ILE A 340 17.85 6.52 0.47
CA ILE A 340 16.48 6.90 0.08
C ILE A 340 15.47 5.93 0.70
N ALA A 341 15.73 4.62 0.64
CA ALA A 341 14.85 3.63 1.23
C ALA A 341 14.69 3.86 2.74
N LYS A 342 15.78 4.18 3.46
CA LYS A 342 15.71 4.50 4.89
C LYS A 342 14.93 5.78 5.16
N ILE A 343 15.12 6.83 4.36
CA ILE A 343 14.35 8.08 4.46
C ILE A 343 12.85 7.80 4.28
N LEU A 344 12.47 7.03 3.27
CA LEU A 344 11.07 6.66 3.02
C LEU A 344 10.49 5.83 4.18
N GLN A 345 11.24 4.83 4.66
CA GLN A 345 10.83 4.03 5.81
C GLN A 345 10.58 4.91 7.03
N THR A 346 11.53 5.76 7.41
CA THR A 346 11.39 6.63 8.59
C THR A 346 10.29 7.68 8.43
N THR A 347 10.03 8.14 7.19
CA THR A 347 9.01 9.15 6.91
C THR A 347 7.59 8.59 7.00
N PHE A 348 7.39 7.36 6.50
CA PHE A 348 6.06 6.79 6.30
C PHE A 348 5.69 5.64 7.23
N ASN A 349 6.65 5.00 7.90
CA ASN A 349 6.33 3.93 8.84
C ASN A 349 5.50 4.49 10.01
N SER A 350 4.38 3.84 10.32
CA SER A 350 3.38 4.31 11.31
C SER A 350 2.73 5.65 10.99
N ALA A 351 2.87 6.16 9.75
CA ALA A 351 2.18 7.37 9.33
C ALA A 351 0.69 7.11 9.05
N PHE A 352 -0.08 8.19 9.03
CA PHE A 352 -1.46 8.21 8.53
C PHE A 352 -1.48 8.98 7.22
N LEU A 353 -2.09 8.41 6.19
CA LEU A 353 -2.26 9.03 4.88
C LEU A 353 -3.73 9.08 4.49
N GLN A 354 -4.06 9.95 3.54
CA GLN A 354 -5.34 9.95 2.85
C GLN A 354 -5.10 9.52 1.40
N ILE A 355 -5.86 8.52 0.93
CA ILE A 355 -5.77 7.98 -0.43
C ILE A 355 -7.14 8.06 -1.12
N GLY A 356 -7.13 8.53 -2.38
CA GLY A 356 -8.32 8.62 -3.21
C GLY A 356 -9.10 9.92 -3.02
N GLY A 357 -10.34 9.95 -3.49
CA GLY A 357 -11.23 11.10 -3.37
C GLY A 357 -11.89 11.21 -1.99
N ASP A 358 -12.83 12.15 -1.88
CA ASP A 358 -13.75 12.26 -0.74
C ASP A 358 -13.13 12.50 0.65
N GLU A 359 -11.90 13.04 0.70
CA GLU A 359 -11.23 13.44 1.95
C GLU A 359 -12.14 14.28 2.87
N THR A 360 -12.79 15.30 2.31
CA THR A 360 -13.63 16.25 3.06
C THR A 360 -14.88 15.63 3.68
N VAL A 361 -15.26 14.42 3.27
CA VAL A 361 -16.38 13.63 3.82
C VAL A 361 -15.88 12.38 4.56
N GLY A 362 -14.62 12.40 5.00
CA GLY A 362 -14.07 11.40 5.90
C GLY A 362 -13.69 10.09 5.22
N LYS A 363 -13.19 10.12 3.97
CA LYS A 363 -12.83 8.91 3.20
C LYS A 363 -11.35 8.87 2.87
N GLY A 364 -10.84 7.64 2.73
CA GLY A 364 -9.49 7.38 2.26
C GLY A 364 -8.40 7.35 3.33
N PHE A 365 -8.74 7.53 4.61
CA PHE A 365 -7.74 7.50 5.69
C PHE A 365 -7.21 6.08 5.91
N VAL A 366 -5.88 5.95 5.86
CA VAL A 366 -5.16 4.69 6.06
C VAL A 366 -4.02 4.84 7.06
N LYS A 367 -3.74 3.77 7.80
CA LYS A 367 -2.48 3.61 8.56
C LYS A 367 -1.46 2.90 7.67
N VAL A 368 -0.19 3.33 7.74
CA VAL A 368 0.90 2.82 6.91
C VAL A 368 1.93 2.07 7.75
N SER A 369 2.41 0.94 7.24
CA SER A 369 3.62 0.27 7.73
C SER A 369 4.60 0.14 6.58
N VAL A 370 5.88 0.41 6.84
CA VAL A 370 6.94 0.30 5.83
C VAL A 370 8.04 -0.60 6.36
N ALA A 371 8.22 -1.74 5.68
CA ALA A 371 9.23 -2.74 6.00
C ALA A 371 10.22 -2.91 4.85
N PHE A 372 11.46 -3.28 5.20
CA PHE A 372 12.37 -3.85 4.22
C PHE A 372 11.91 -5.29 3.90
N PRO A 373 12.29 -5.85 2.75
CA PRO A 373 11.89 -7.19 2.34
C PRO A 373 12.54 -8.30 3.18
N GLU A 374 13.40 -7.95 4.15
CA GLU A 374 13.93 -8.92 5.10
C GLU A 374 12.77 -9.39 5.96
N VAL A 375 12.38 -10.64 5.75
CA VAL A 375 11.47 -11.31 6.66
C VAL A 375 12.28 -11.59 7.92
N SER A 376 12.13 -10.74 8.92
CA SER A 376 12.76 -10.94 10.22
C SER A 376 11.69 -11.15 11.28
N ILE A 377 11.78 -12.30 11.95
CA ILE A 377 11.14 -12.53 13.24
C ILE A 377 11.75 -11.50 14.20
N ASP A 378 10.93 -10.70 14.86
CA ASP A 378 11.36 -9.87 15.99
C ASP A 378 12.20 -10.75 16.94
N GLU A 379 13.50 -10.47 17.05
CA GLU A 379 14.25 -10.89 18.23
C GLU A 379 13.61 -10.15 19.40
N HIS A 380 12.80 -10.87 20.17
CA HIS A 380 12.26 -10.42 21.43
C HIS A 380 13.28 -9.57 22.20
N GLU A 381 12.93 -8.30 22.45
CA GLU A 381 13.47 -7.54 23.57
C GLU A 381 13.28 -8.40 24.83
N ASN A 382 14.34 -9.06 25.26
CA ASN A 382 14.39 -9.66 26.58
C ASN A 382 14.45 -8.52 27.62
N PRO A 383 13.74 -8.66 28.74
CA PRO A 383 13.44 -7.56 29.67
C PRO A 383 14.65 -6.93 30.37
#